data_AF-A0A641ANA1-F1
#
_entry.id   AF-A0A641ANA1-F1
#
_cell.length_a   1.000
_cell.length_b   1.000
_cell.length_c   1.000
_cell.angle_alpha   90.00
_cell.angle_beta   90.00
_cell.angle_gamma   90.00
#
_symmetry.space_group_name_H-M   'P 1'
#
loop_
_entity.id
_entity.type
_entity.pdbx_description
1 polymer ?
#
loop_
_entity_poly.entity_id
_entity_poly.type
_entity_poly.pdbx_seq_one_letter_code
_entity_poly.pdbx_strand_id
1 'polypeptide(L)'
;MSAVDPARMDPVVRARHAVLTVVAAEHAAVAPEVEARLCEHATPGVAARLDPADVRLAIDDLEASGQLRRLRSRSSLPGREVPVLILAEPADRERAQAVAEHKRDLFARYLTWTDGPGAPATVAADHVVHASLQVAARSGYRVGATPPSDVVVYVPPAAPDQPILMPIAVRNTREWLMPHSRGLYRLLLTSTRIQVTERAVPMVPMIVCRRAHPQLVAMGRDLGFVVVESRREHVLPSVAETAVAEVRTGLGLTDLARADGPDPALISRFEQIVPVMAVPLVARWRRTAMTTIPLRFDDLLAENSLTGRRRVLRDIRQIAEQSGLVAARGSW
;
A
#
# COMPACT_ATOMS: atom_id res chain seq x y z
N MET A 1 17.01 -38.76 -4.92
CA MET A 1 15.91 -37.77 -4.98
C MET A 1 16.52 -36.42 -5.31
N SER A 2 16.33 -35.92 -6.53
CA SER A 2 16.88 -34.62 -6.93
C SER A 2 16.13 -33.52 -6.17
N ALA A 3 16.84 -32.71 -5.39
CA ALA A 3 16.27 -31.54 -4.75
C ALA A 3 15.67 -30.64 -5.84
N VAL A 4 14.37 -30.40 -5.77
CA VAL A 4 13.67 -29.47 -6.67
C VAL A 4 14.24 -28.08 -6.38
N ASP A 5 14.72 -27.41 -7.43
CA ASP A 5 15.19 -26.03 -7.34
C ASP A 5 14.03 -25.12 -6.88
N PRO A 6 14.11 -24.46 -5.71
CA PRO A 6 13.07 -23.58 -5.18
C PRO A 6 12.73 -22.42 -6.12
N ALA A 7 13.62 -22.05 -7.04
CA ALA A 7 13.39 -21.02 -8.04
C ALA A 7 12.45 -21.47 -9.17
N ARG A 8 12.28 -22.79 -9.37
CA ARG A 8 11.39 -23.39 -10.37
C ARG A 8 10.04 -23.83 -9.82
N MET A 9 9.82 -23.70 -8.51
CA MET A 9 8.52 -23.96 -7.90
C MET A 9 7.52 -22.85 -8.27
N ASP A 10 6.26 -23.26 -8.43
CA ASP A 10 5.13 -22.34 -8.53
C ASP A 10 5.17 -21.30 -7.39
N PRO A 11 5.02 -19.99 -7.69
CA PRO A 11 5.17 -18.93 -6.69
C PRO A 11 4.23 -19.09 -5.49
N VAL A 12 3.00 -19.54 -5.70
CA VAL A 12 2.01 -19.76 -4.63
C VAL A 12 2.40 -20.98 -3.80
N VAL A 13 2.88 -22.06 -4.42
CA VAL A 13 3.39 -23.23 -3.67
C VAL A 13 4.56 -22.84 -2.77
N ARG A 14 5.49 -22.02 -3.28
CA ARG A 14 6.59 -21.48 -2.47
C ARG A 14 6.06 -20.61 -1.33
N ALA A 15 5.08 -19.75 -1.60
CA ALA A 15 4.46 -18.91 -0.59
C ALA A 15 3.74 -19.72 0.50
N ARG A 16 3.05 -20.81 0.16
CA ARG A 16 2.41 -21.72 1.12
C ARG A 16 3.42 -22.29 2.11
N HIS A 17 4.54 -22.83 1.60
CA HIS A 17 5.60 -23.36 2.46
C HIS A 17 6.18 -22.29 3.40
N ALA A 18 6.40 -21.08 2.88
CA ALA A 18 6.92 -19.97 3.66
C ALA A 18 5.94 -19.48 4.74
N VAL A 19 4.64 -19.40 4.43
CA VAL A 19 3.58 -19.05 5.40
C VAL A 19 3.55 -20.08 6.53
N LEU A 20 3.52 -21.37 6.21
CA LEU A 20 3.55 -22.42 7.22
C LEU A 20 4.81 -22.35 8.09
N THR A 21 5.97 -22.06 7.48
CA THR A 21 7.24 -21.90 8.22
C THR A 21 7.16 -20.75 9.21
N VAL A 22 6.63 -19.59 8.80
CA VAL A 22 6.48 -18.42 9.69
C VAL A 22 5.50 -18.72 10.83
N VAL A 23 4.32 -19.26 10.53
CA VAL A 23 3.31 -19.58 11.55
C VAL A 23 3.81 -20.65 12.52
N ALA A 24 4.55 -21.65 12.04
CA ALA A 24 5.17 -22.66 12.89
C ALA A 24 6.22 -22.06 13.83
N ALA A 25 7.10 -21.18 13.33
CA ALA A 25 8.15 -20.55 14.11
C ALA A 25 7.62 -19.57 15.16
N GLU A 26 6.56 -18.82 14.82
CA GLU A 26 5.94 -17.84 15.72
C GLU A 26 4.86 -18.46 16.62
N HIS A 27 4.50 -19.72 16.40
CA HIS A 27 3.34 -20.44 16.99
C HIS A 27 1.96 -19.86 16.64
N ALA A 28 1.84 -18.55 16.46
CA ALA A 28 0.68 -17.85 15.97
C ALA A 28 1.10 -16.51 15.33
N ALA A 29 0.39 -16.06 14.31
CA ALA A 29 0.67 -14.79 13.65
C ALA A 29 -0.59 -14.12 13.10
N VAL A 30 -0.62 -12.79 13.08
CA VAL A 30 -1.66 -12.07 12.32
C VAL A 30 -1.26 -11.99 10.84
N ALA A 31 -2.22 -11.96 9.91
CA ALA A 31 -1.91 -11.93 8.48
C ALA A 31 -0.96 -10.78 8.08
N PRO A 32 -1.08 -9.55 8.62
CA PRO A 32 -0.13 -8.47 8.29
C PRO A 32 1.29 -8.71 8.80
N GLU A 33 1.46 -9.47 9.89
CA GLU A 33 2.79 -9.90 10.36
C GLU A 33 3.43 -10.89 9.37
N VAL A 34 2.63 -11.85 8.88
CA VAL A 34 3.10 -12.82 7.88
C VAL A 34 3.53 -12.10 6.60
N GLU A 35 2.71 -11.16 6.10
CA GLU A 35 3.07 -10.32 4.95
C GLU A 35 4.36 -9.52 5.20
N ALA A 36 4.50 -8.87 6.36
CA ALA A 36 5.69 -8.09 6.67
C ALA A 36 6.96 -8.95 6.64
N ARG A 37 6.93 -10.12 7.28
CA ARG A 37 8.08 -11.04 7.35
C ARG A 37 8.46 -11.60 5.97
N LEU A 38 7.48 -11.97 5.15
CA LEU A 38 7.72 -12.64 3.87
C LEU A 38 7.98 -11.71 2.69
N CYS A 39 7.33 -10.54 2.67
CA CYS A 39 7.39 -9.61 1.53
C CYS A 39 8.45 -8.53 1.72
N GLU A 40 8.80 -8.18 2.95
CA GLU A 40 9.68 -7.03 3.24
C GLU A 40 11.04 -7.43 3.79
N HIS A 41 11.11 -8.58 4.45
CA HIS A 41 12.31 -9.10 5.08
C HIS A 41 12.80 -10.37 4.37
N ALA A 42 14.11 -10.60 4.43
CA ALA A 42 14.63 -11.92 4.13
C ALA A 42 14.28 -12.82 5.31
N THR A 43 13.41 -13.81 5.10
CA THR A 43 13.06 -14.79 6.12
C THR A 43 14.05 -15.96 6.02
N PRO A 44 14.71 -16.37 7.12
CA PRO A 44 15.57 -17.55 7.11
C PRO A 44 14.84 -18.77 6.54
N GLY A 45 15.44 -19.45 5.57
CA GLY A 45 14.81 -20.58 4.88
C GLY A 45 13.88 -20.22 3.71
N VAL A 46 13.66 -18.93 3.42
CA VAL A 46 12.91 -18.46 2.26
C VAL A 46 13.86 -17.73 1.31
N ALA A 47 14.09 -18.31 0.12
CA ALA A 47 15.16 -17.91 -0.80
C ALA A 47 15.03 -16.50 -1.40
N ALA A 48 13.87 -15.84 -1.29
CA ALA A 48 13.63 -14.49 -1.77
C ALA A 48 12.43 -13.85 -1.05
N ARG A 49 12.31 -12.51 -1.16
CA ARG A 49 11.07 -11.81 -0.82
C ARG A 49 9.95 -12.31 -1.72
N LEU A 50 8.78 -12.55 -1.13
CA LEU A 50 7.62 -13.03 -1.85
C LEU A 50 6.74 -11.89 -2.33
N ASP A 51 5.98 -12.17 -3.39
CA ASP A 51 4.94 -11.26 -3.86
C ASP A 51 3.78 -11.25 -2.85
N PRO A 52 3.29 -10.07 -2.42
CA PRO A 52 2.18 -9.99 -1.46
C PRO A 52 0.88 -10.62 -1.97
N ALA A 53 0.65 -10.67 -3.29
CA ALA A 53 -0.52 -11.34 -3.84
C ALA A 53 -0.42 -12.86 -3.67
N ASP A 54 0.77 -13.44 -3.87
CA ASP A 54 1.01 -14.87 -3.69
C ASP A 54 0.89 -15.27 -2.22
N VAL A 55 1.38 -14.44 -1.29
CA VAL A 55 1.25 -14.69 0.16
C VAL A 55 -0.22 -14.70 0.59
N ARG A 56 -1.05 -13.77 0.09
CA ARG A 56 -2.49 -13.73 0.41
C ARG A 56 -3.22 -14.96 -0.12
N LEU A 57 -2.98 -15.33 -1.38
CA LEU A 57 -3.54 -16.55 -1.99
C LEU A 57 -3.12 -17.79 -1.21
N ALA A 58 -1.85 -17.87 -0.81
CA ALA A 58 -1.34 -18.97 -0.02
C ALA A 58 -2.02 -19.09 1.34
N ILE A 59 -2.28 -17.98 2.05
CA ILE A 59 -3.04 -18.00 3.32
C ILE A 59 -4.46 -18.54 3.08
N ASP A 60 -5.17 -18.00 2.09
CA ASP A 60 -6.55 -18.41 1.79
C ASP A 60 -6.62 -19.90 1.41
N ASP A 61 -5.70 -20.39 0.58
CA ASP A 61 -5.61 -21.81 0.18
C ASP A 61 -5.27 -22.74 1.35
N LEU A 62 -4.40 -22.30 2.26
CA LEU A 62 -4.02 -23.08 3.45
C LEU A 62 -5.16 -23.16 4.46
N GLU A 63 -5.97 -22.12 4.58
CA GLU A 63 -7.20 -22.17 5.37
C GLU A 63 -8.25 -23.07 4.73
N ALA A 64 -8.47 -22.94 3.41
CA ALA A 64 -9.43 -23.76 2.69
C ALA A 64 -9.06 -25.25 2.71
N SER A 65 -7.77 -25.57 2.67
CA SER A 65 -7.26 -26.95 2.80
C SER A 65 -7.14 -27.44 4.25
N GLY A 66 -7.53 -26.62 5.24
CA GLY A 66 -7.54 -27.01 6.65
C GLY A 66 -6.16 -27.13 7.30
N GLN A 67 -5.10 -26.59 6.70
CA GLN A 67 -3.74 -26.60 7.26
C GLN A 67 -3.51 -25.41 8.21
N LEU A 68 -4.21 -24.30 7.98
CA LEU A 68 -4.28 -23.15 8.89
C LEU A 68 -5.69 -22.99 9.44
N ARG A 69 -5.78 -22.38 10.62
CA ARG A 69 -7.04 -21.95 11.23
C ARG A 69 -6.95 -20.48 11.63
N ARG A 70 -8.03 -19.72 11.41
CA ARG A 70 -8.22 -18.39 12.01
C ARG A 70 -8.94 -18.51 13.35
N LEU A 71 -8.23 -18.23 14.43
CA LEU A 71 -8.83 -18.00 15.73
C LEU A 71 -9.44 -16.61 15.78
N ARG A 72 -10.77 -16.54 15.75
CA ARG A 72 -11.52 -15.30 15.95
C ARG A 72 -11.92 -15.24 17.42
N SER A 73 -11.29 -14.34 18.15
CA SER A 73 -11.66 -14.03 19.52
C SER A 73 -11.58 -12.53 19.71
N ARG A 74 -12.27 -12.02 20.72
CA ARG A 74 -12.16 -10.62 21.11
C ARG A 74 -10.78 -10.39 21.74
N SER A 75 -10.19 -9.24 21.47
CA SER A 75 -9.03 -8.78 22.22
C SER A 75 -9.44 -8.37 23.63
N SER A 76 -8.48 -8.23 24.54
CA SER A 76 -8.72 -7.66 25.88
C SER A 76 -9.04 -6.16 25.84
N LEU A 77 -8.80 -5.49 24.70
CA LEU A 77 -9.12 -4.09 24.46
C LEU A 77 -10.55 -3.92 23.91
N PRO A 78 -11.23 -2.80 24.20
CA PRO A 78 -12.55 -2.53 23.64
C PRO A 78 -12.46 -2.39 22.11
N GLY A 79 -13.05 -3.34 21.39
CA GLY A 79 -13.20 -3.28 19.94
C GLY A 79 -12.61 -4.46 19.19
N ARG A 80 -13.36 -4.85 18.17
CA ARG A 80 -13.11 -5.77 17.03
C ARG A 80 -12.50 -7.15 17.33
N GLU A 81 -13.04 -8.15 16.64
CA GLU A 81 -12.40 -9.45 16.54
C GLU A 81 -11.16 -9.33 15.65
N VAL A 82 -10.02 -9.71 16.21
CA VAL A 82 -8.75 -9.78 15.47
C VAL A 82 -8.46 -11.25 15.16
N PRO A 83 -8.51 -11.67 13.89
CA PRO A 83 -8.20 -13.03 13.50
C PRO A 83 -6.70 -13.28 13.62
N VAL A 84 -6.34 -14.38 14.28
CA VAL A 84 -4.95 -14.85 14.38
C VAL A 84 -4.84 -16.21 13.70
N LEU A 85 -3.82 -16.36 12.87
CA LEU A 85 -3.49 -17.59 12.16
C LEU A 85 -2.71 -18.52 13.09
N ILE A 86 -3.14 -19.77 13.15
CA ILE A 86 -2.41 -20.88 13.80
C ILE A 86 -2.36 -22.07 12.84
N LEU A 87 -1.40 -22.97 13.05
CA LEU A 87 -1.45 -24.30 12.41
C LEU A 87 -2.69 -25.05 12.90
N ALA A 88 -3.30 -25.85 12.01
CA ALA A 88 -4.44 -26.68 12.39
C ALA A 88 -4.09 -27.72 13.47
N GLU A 89 -2.87 -28.25 13.40
CA GLU A 89 -2.28 -29.15 14.39
C GLU A 89 -0.94 -28.56 14.88
N PRO A 90 -0.97 -27.61 15.84
CA PRO A 90 0.26 -27.06 16.40
C PRO A 90 0.95 -28.09 17.29
N ALA A 91 2.28 -28.13 17.24
CA ALA A 91 3.10 -29.02 18.06
C ALA A 91 2.90 -28.80 19.57
N ASP A 92 2.66 -27.54 19.96
CA ASP A 92 2.34 -27.13 21.33
C ASP A 92 1.09 -26.24 21.29
N ARG A 93 -0.07 -26.82 21.64
CA ARG A 93 -1.37 -26.13 21.57
C ARG A 93 -1.52 -25.03 22.60
N GLU A 94 -1.04 -25.24 23.82
CA GLU A 94 -1.16 -24.27 24.91
C GLU A 94 -0.32 -23.03 24.60
N ARG A 95 0.92 -23.24 24.15
CA ARG A 95 1.78 -22.15 23.72
C ARG A 95 1.22 -21.40 22.51
N ALA A 96 0.71 -22.12 21.51
CA ALA A 96 0.08 -21.48 20.35
C ALA A 96 -1.11 -20.58 20.74
N GLN A 97 -1.93 -21.04 21.69
CA GLN A 97 -3.06 -20.25 22.22
C GLN A 97 -2.58 -19.01 22.98
N ALA A 98 -1.61 -19.15 23.88
CA ALA A 98 -1.05 -18.03 24.65
C ALA A 98 -0.40 -16.97 23.73
N VAL A 99 0.37 -17.40 22.72
CA VAL A 99 0.95 -16.47 21.75
C VAL A 99 -0.15 -15.83 20.89
N ALA A 100 -1.18 -16.57 20.48
CA ALA A 100 -2.28 -16.01 19.72
C ALA A 100 -3.01 -14.89 20.49
N GLU A 101 -3.23 -15.06 21.78
CA GLU A 101 -3.80 -14.03 22.66
C GLU A 101 -2.92 -12.78 22.73
N HIS A 102 -1.62 -12.95 22.94
CA HIS A 102 -0.70 -11.83 22.96
C HIS A 102 -0.64 -11.07 21.62
N LYS A 103 -0.52 -11.79 20.49
CA LYS A 103 -0.50 -11.19 19.14
C LYS A 103 -1.80 -10.45 18.83
N ARG A 104 -2.93 -10.97 19.32
CA ARG A 104 -4.24 -10.33 19.19
C ARG A 104 -4.28 -8.97 19.88
N ASP A 105 -3.80 -8.90 21.11
CA ASP A 105 -3.79 -7.67 21.90
C ASP A 105 -2.82 -6.63 21.30
N LEU A 106 -1.66 -7.07 20.82
CA LEU A 106 -0.73 -6.19 20.09
C LEU A 106 -1.37 -5.62 18.82
N PHE A 107 -2.03 -6.46 18.02
CA PHE A 107 -2.63 -5.99 16.78
C PHE A 107 -3.88 -5.15 17.04
N ALA A 108 -4.67 -5.46 18.06
CA ALA A 108 -5.78 -4.61 18.49
C ALA A 108 -5.29 -3.22 18.91
N ARG A 109 -4.19 -3.15 19.67
CA ARG A 109 -3.54 -1.87 20.00
C ARG A 109 -3.08 -1.14 18.74
N TYR A 110 -2.42 -1.83 17.83
CA TYR A 110 -2.00 -1.25 16.55
C TYR A 110 -3.18 -0.65 15.78
N LEU A 111 -4.33 -1.34 15.72
CA LEU A 111 -5.53 -0.84 15.05
C LEU A 111 -6.05 0.45 15.67
N THR A 112 -5.87 0.69 16.98
CA THR A 112 -6.22 1.98 17.60
C THR A 112 -5.42 3.16 17.04
N TRP A 113 -4.27 2.90 16.40
CA TRP A 113 -3.44 3.93 15.80
C TRP A 113 -3.77 4.19 14.33
N THR A 114 -4.35 3.20 13.65
CA THR A 114 -4.51 3.21 12.19
C THR A 114 -5.94 3.31 11.69
N ASP A 115 -6.91 2.90 12.52
CA ASP A 115 -8.30 2.84 12.09
C ASP A 115 -8.99 4.20 12.23
N GLY A 116 -9.24 4.82 11.08
CA GLY A 116 -10.19 5.92 10.94
C GLY A 116 -9.58 7.30 10.73
N PRO A 117 -10.44 8.29 10.38
CA PRO A 117 -10.03 9.68 10.29
C PRO A 117 -9.53 10.20 11.64
N GLY A 118 -8.39 10.89 11.66
CA GLY A 118 -7.80 11.42 12.89
C GLY A 118 -7.00 10.42 13.73
N ALA A 119 -6.94 9.14 13.32
CA ALA A 119 -6.09 8.16 13.97
C ALA A 119 -4.60 8.60 13.90
N PRO A 120 -3.79 8.35 14.95
CA PRO A 120 -2.40 8.77 15.01
C PRO A 120 -1.55 8.48 13.77
N ALA A 121 -1.73 7.32 13.13
CA ALA A 121 -0.99 6.98 11.91
C ALA A 121 -1.45 7.77 10.68
N THR A 122 -2.76 8.05 10.57
CA THR A 122 -3.31 8.87 9.49
C THR A 122 -2.75 10.29 9.56
N VAL A 123 -2.84 10.91 10.75
CA VAL A 123 -2.37 12.29 10.97
C VAL A 123 -0.86 12.40 10.78
N ALA A 124 -0.08 11.45 11.31
CA ALA A 124 1.37 11.44 11.15
C ALA A 124 1.78 11.39 9.68
N ALA A 125 1.12 10.58 8.86
CA ALA A 125 1.44 10.47 7.45
C ALA A 125 1.21 11.78 6.68
N ASP A 126 0.10 12.46 6.95
CA ASP A 126 -0.19 13.76 6.34
C ASP A 126 0.85 14.80 6.76
N HIS A 127 1.24 14.83 8.04
CA HIS A 127 2.30 15.72 8.55
C HIS A 127 3.65 15.43 7.90
N VAL A 128 4.07 14.16 7.86
CA VAL A 128 5.35 13.74 7.29
C VAL A 128 5.43 14.09 5.80
N VAL A 129 4.38 13.80 5.03
CA VAL A 129 4.33 14.13 3.60
C VAL A 129 4.37 15.64 3.39
N HIS A 130 3.58 16.38 4.15
CA HIS A 130 3.54 17.85 4.07
C HIS A 130 4.89 18.48 4.40
N ALA A 131 5.50 18.11 5.53
CA ALA A 131 6.81 18.60 5.93
C ALA A 131 7.91 18.23 4.92
N SER A 132 7.84 17.03 4.34
CA SER A 132 8.77 16.59 3.29
C SER A 132 8.64 17.42 2.01
N LEU A 133 7.42 17.78 1.61
CA LEU A 133 7.16 18.66 0.47
C LEU A 133 7.62 20.10 0.74
N GLN A 134 7.45 20.60 1.97
CA GLN A 134 7.97 21.92 2.37
C GLN A 134 9.49 21.98 2.27
N VAL A 135 10.20 20.93 2.72
CA VAL A 135 11.66 20.86 2.55
C VAL A 135 12.04 20.77 1.07
N ALA A 136 11.29 20.00 0.28
CA ALA A 136 11.50 19.89 -1.17
C ALA A 136 11.07 21.13 -1.97
N ALA A 137 10.54 22.19 -1.34
CA ALA A 137 10.04 23.39 -2.04
C ALA A 137 11.09 24.05 -2.95
N ARG A 138 12.37 23.94 -2.60
CA ARG A 138 13.51 24.38 -3.45
C ARG A 138 13.54 23.73 -4.83
N SER A 139 12.88 22.58 -4.98
CA SER A 139 12.75 21.86 -6.25
C SER A 139 11.51 22.28 -7.06
N GLY A 140 10.74 23.26 -6.59
CA GLY A 140 9.58 23.80 -7.30
C GLY A 140 8.22 23.47 -6.69
N TYR A 141 8.17 22.76 -5.55
CA TYR A 141 6.90 22.46 -4.88
C TYR A 141 6.34 23.66 -4.13
N ARG A 142 5.04 23.86 -4.24
CA ARG A 142 4.24 24.81 -3.47
C ARG A 142 3.10 24.05 -2.80
N VAL A 143 3.12 24.05 -1.48
CA VAL A 143 2.13 23.38 -0.62
C VAL A 143 1.43 24.45 0.22
N GLY A 144 0.19 24.17 0.66
CA GLY A 144 -0.52 25.05 1.58
C GLY A 144 0.21 25.20 2.92
N ALA A 145 -0.27 26.09 3.79
CA ALA A 145 0.34 26.31 5.10
C ALA A 145 0.08 25.18 6.11
N THR A 146 -0.99 24.39 5.90
CA THR A 146 -1.46 23.38 6.85
C THR A 146 -1.68 22.02 6.19
N PRO A 147 -1.35 20.90 6.86
CA PRO A 147 -1.80 19.57 6.47
C PRO A 147 -3.26 19.32 6.88
N PRO A 148 -3.97 18.37 6.23
CA PRO A 148 -3.57 17.70 5.00
C PRO A 148 -3.60 18.65 3.81
N SER A 149 -2.71 18.45 2.85
CA SER A 149 -2.81 19.12 1.56
C SER A 149 -3.47 18.17 0.59
N ASP A 150 -4.64 18.53 0.04
CA ASP A 150 -5.31 17.72 -0.99
C ASP A 150 -4.75 17.99 -2.39
N VAL A 151 -4.01 19.09 -2.55
CA VAL A 151 -3.42 19.54 -3.80
C VAL A 151 -2.05 20.17 -3.54
N VAL A 152 -1.10 19.85 -4.40
CA VAL A 152 0.23 20.45 -4.47
C VAL A 152 0.39 21.10 -5.83
N VAL A 153 1.11 22.22 -5.92
CA VAL A 153 1.53 22.78 -7.22
C VAL A 153 3.02 22.54 -7.39
N TYR A 154 3.39 21.90 -8.49
CA TYR A 154 4.79 21.71 -8.86
C TYR A 154 5.13 22.65 -10.01
N VAL A 155 6.15 23.49 -9.83
CA VAL A 155 6.65 24.42 -10.83
C VAL A 155 8.00 23.91 -11.33
N PRO A 156 8.05 23.26 -12.50
CA PRO A 156 9.30 22.70 -13.01
C PRO A 156 10.34 23.81 -13.23
N PRO A 157 11.58 23.70 -12.71
CA PRO A 157 12.60 24.73 -12.91
C PRO A 157 12.90 25.02 -14.38
N ALA A 158 12.80 24.00 -15.25
CA ALA A 158 13.01 24.13 -16.69
C ALA A 158 11.80 24.73 -17.44
N ALA A 159 10.65 24.86 -16.79
CA ALA A 159 9.41 25.39 -17.39
C ALA A 159 8.57 26.14 -16.32
N PRO A 160 9.07 27.29 -15.81
CA PRO A 160 8.44 28.00 -14.69
C PRO A 160 7.04 28.51 -15.02
N ASP A 161 6.73 28.75 -16.30
CA ASP A 161 5.42 29.21 -16.77
C ASP A 161 4.41 28.06 -16.96
N GLN A 162 4.79 26.81 -16.68
CA GLN A 162 3.95 25.62 -16.83
C GLN A 162 3.80 24.88 -15.49
N PRO A 163 3.12 25.48 -14.49
CA PRO A 163 2.84 24.80 -13.23
C PRO A 163 1.98 23.56 -13.48
N ILE A 164 2.32 22.47 -12.78
CA ILE A 164 1.59 21.21 -12.77
C ILE A 164 0.79 21.12 -11.48
N LEU A 165 -0.53 21.02 -11.61
CA LEU A 165 -1.42 20.74 -10.50
C LEU A 165 -1.33 19.27 -10.11
N MET A 166 -1.07 18.98 -8.85
CA MET A 166 -0.91 17.62 -8.35
C MET A 166 -1.90 17.33 -7.22
N PRO A 167 -3.15 16.91 -7.54
CA PRO A 167 -4.03 16.31 -6.54
C PRO A 167 -3.29 15.16 -5.87
N ILE A 168 -3.28 15.16 -4.54
CA ILE A 168 -2.49 14.22 -3.74
C ILE A 168 -3.40 13.44 -2.79
N ALA A 169 -3.11 12.16 -2.59
CA ALA A 169 -3.69 11.38 -1.50
C ALA A 169 -2.60 10.62 -0.75
N VAL A 170 -2.68 10.62 0.58
CA VAL A 170 -1.76 9.89 1.46
C VAL A 170 -2.45 8.64 2.00
N ARG A 171 -1.75 7.49 1.95
CA ARG A 171 -2.23 6.19 2.41
C ARG A 171 -1.18 5.50 3.28
N ASN A 172 -1.37 5.61 4.58
CA ASN A 172 -0.46 5.04 5.58
C ASN A 172 -1.07 3.78 6.20
N THR A 173 -1.32 2.79 5.37
CA THR A 173 -1.88 1.49 5.79
C THR A 173 -0.82 0.41 5.72
N ARG A 174 -0.94 -0.62 6.56
CA ARG A 174 -0.06 -1.80 6.50
C ARG A 174 -0.18 -2.55 5.17
N GLU A 175 -1.38 -2.65 4.62
CA GLU A 175 -1.57 -3.34 3.34
C GLU A 175 -0.79 -2.68 2.21
N TRP A 176 -0.23 -3.50 1.32
CA TRP A 176 0.33 -3.02 0.06
C TRP A 176 -0.77 -2.37 -0.77
N LEU A 177 -0.46 -1.20 -1.34
CA LEU A 177 -1.38 -0.56 -2.28
C LEU A 177 -1.33 -1.31 -3.61
N MET A 178 -2.47 -1.87 -4.01
CA MET A 178 -2.66 -2.69 -5.20
C MET A 178 -3.48 -1.92 -6.25
N PRO A 179 -3.47 -2.35 -7.53
CA PRO A 179 -4.37 -1.80 -8.54
C PRO A 179 -5.84 -1.85 -8.11
N HIS A 180 -6.29 -2.83 -7.33
CA HIS A 180 -7.70 -2.93 -6.89
C HIS A 180 -8.00 -2.18 -5.58
N SER A 181 -7.06 -1.37 -5.06
CA SER A 181 -7.24 -0.66 -3.80
C SER A 181 -8.20 0.54 -3.98
N ARG A 182 -9.33 0.53 -3.27
CA ARG A 182 -10.39 1.57 -3.37
C ARG A 182 -9.86 3.00 -3.18
N GLY A 183 -8.93 3.18 -2.25
CA GLY A 183 -8.37 4.48 -1.88
C GLY A 183 -7.68 5.22 -3.02
N LEU A 184 -7.21 4.49 -4.05
CA LEU A 184 -6.64 5.03 -5.29
C LEU A 184 -7.70 5.71 -6.15
N TYR A 185 -8.82 5.02 -6.39
CA TYR A 185 -9.83 5.45 -7.36
C TYR A 185 -10.59 6.69 -6.93
N ARG A 186 -10.69 6.96 -5.62
CA ARG A 186 -11.21 8.24 -5.14
C ARG A 186 -10.34 9.41 -5.63
N LEU A 187 -9.02 9.29 -5.54
CA LEU A 187 -8.10 10.31 -6.05
C LEU A 187 -8.22 10.45 -7.58
N LEU A 188 -8.17 9.34 -8.31
CA LEU A 188 -8.21 9.36 -9.78
C LEU A 188 -9.54 9.92 -10.32
N LEU A 189 -10.67 9.57 -9.69
CA LEU A 189 -11.98 10.09 -10.05
C LEU A 189 -12.07 11.60 -9.80
N THR A 190 -11.68 12.08 -8.61
CA THR A 190 -11.67 13.52 -8.30
C THR A 190 -10.76 14.27 -9.28
N SER A 191 -9.57 13.73 -9.56
CA SER A 191 -8.63 14.34 -10.50
C SER A 191 -9.17 14.37 -11.94
N THR A 192 -9.94 13.35 -12.34
CA THR A 192 -10.59 13.33 -13.66
C THR A 192 -11.61 14.44 -13.75
N ARG A 193 -12.46 14.60 -12.72
CA ARG A 193 -13.46 15.67 -12.68
C ARG A 193 -12.82 17.05 -12.81
N ILE A 194 -11.70 17.30 -12.11
CA ILE A 194 -10.97 18.56 -12.25
C ILE A 194 -10.40 18.70 -13.67
N GLN A 195 -9.78 17.66 -14.23
CA GLN A 195 -9.18 17.73 -15.58
C GLN A 195 -10.22 17.93 -16.70
N VAL A 196 -11.44 17.41 -16.54
CA VAL A 196 -12.55 17.59 -17.49
C VAL A 196 -13.10 19.02 -17.44
N THR A 197 -13.22 19.59 -16.25
CA THR A 197 -13.62 21.00 -16.08
C THR A 197 -12.52 21.93 -16.57
N GLU A 198 -11.28 21.68 -16.18
CA GLU A 198 -10.10 22.51 -16.44
C GLU A 198 -9.18 21.88 -17.49
N ARG A 199 -9.69 21.74 -18.72
CA ARG A 199 -9.05 20.95 -19.80
C ARG A 199 -7.61 21.33 -20.12
N ALA A 200 -7.29 22.62 -20.01
CA ALA A 200 -5.98 23.16 -20.36
C ALA A 200 -4.94 23.04 -19.23
N VAL A 201 -5.39 22.88 -17.97
CA VAL A 201 -4.49 22.84 -16.81
C VAL A 201 -3.61 21.60 -16.88
N PRO A 202 -2.28 21.73 -16.79
CA PRO A 202 -1.37 20.59 -16.61
C PRO A 202 -1.63 19.95 -15.26
N MET A 203 -1.91 18.63 -15.24
CA MET A 203 -2.21 17.92 -14.01
C MET A 203 -1.61 16.53 -13.99
N VAL A 204 -1.15 16.09 -12.82
CA VAL A 204 -0.76 14.71 -12.55
C VAL A 204 -1.19 14.29 -11.14
N PRO A 205 -2.11 13.33 -10.98
CA PRO A 205 -2.48 12.81 -9.67
C PRO A 205 -1.29 12.11 -9.02
N MET A 206 -1.15 12.23 -7.70
CA MET A 206 -0.09 11.61 -6.93
C MET A 206 -0.63 10.87 -5.71
N ILE A 207 -0.29 9.59 -5.58
CA ILE A 207 -0.59 8.83 -4.37
C ILE A 207 0.70 8.56 -3.61
N VAL A 208 0.73 8.94 -2.33
CA VAL A 208 1.81 8.58 -1.42
C VAL A 208 1.34 7.43 -0.56
N CYS A 209 2.10 6.33 -0.50
CA CYS A 209 1.74 5.18 0.30
C CYS A 209 2.93 4.54 1.00
N ARG A 210 2.68 3.67 1.98
CA ARG A 210 3.74 2.87 2.62
C ARG A 210 4.49 1.99 1.61
N ARG A 211 3.74 1.12 0.94
CA ARG A 211 4.21 0.17 -0.09
C ARG A 211 3.28 0.18 -1.29
N ALA A 212 3.84 0.04 -2.48
CA ALA A 212 3.09 -0.12 -3.72
C ALA A 212 3.49 -1.41 -4.43
N HIS A 213 2.49 -2.13 -4.94
CA HIS A 213 2.74 -3.26 -5.81
C HIS A 213 3.36 -2.82 -7.13
N PRO A 214 4.31 -3.56 -7.73
CA PRO A 214 4.91 -3.19 -9.01
C PRO A 214 3.89 -2.97 -10.14
N GLN A 215 2.81 -3.75 -10.19
CA GLN A 215 1.72 -3.54 -11.16
C GLN A 215 1.03 -2.19 -10.96
N LEU A 216 0.89 -1.70 -9.72
CA LEU A 216 0.31 -0.37 -9.49
C LEU A 216 1.24 0.74 -10.01
N VAL A 217 2.56 0.59 -9.85
CA VAL A 217 3.54 1.53 -10.37
C VAL A 217 3.52 1.55 -11.90
N ALA A 218 3.44 0.36 -12.52
CA ALA A 218 3.27 0.21 -13.96
C ALA A 218 1.95 0.84 -14.46
N MET A 219 0.84 0.60 -13.76
CA MET A 219 -0.45 1.26 -14.00
C MET A 219 -0.35 2.79 -13.92
N GLY A 220 0.40 3.33 -12.96
CA GLY A 220 0.68 4.75 -12.85
C GLY A 220 1.35 5.33 -14.09
N ARG A 221 2.38 4.64 -14.60
CA ARG A 221 3.07 5.04 -15.83
C ARG A 221 2.18 4.96 -17.06
N ASP A 222 1.28 3.99 -17.10
CA ASP A 222 0.41 3.73 -18.24
C ASP A 222 -0.78 4.68 -18.29
N LEU A 223 -1.37 5.01 -17.13
CA LEU A 223 -2.54 5.88 -17.01
C LEU A 223 -2.22 7.35 -16.68
N GLY A 224 -0.99 7.68 -16.31
CA GLY A 224 -0.60 9.07 -16.07
C GLY A 224 -0.70 9.54 -14.61
N PHE A 225 -0.43 8.69 -13.62
CA PHE A 225 -0.36 9.12 -12.21
C PHE A 225 0.94 8.67 -11.54
N VAL A 226 1.33 9.37 -10.48
CA VAL A 226 2.56 9.13 -9.74
C VAL A 226 2.25 8.30 -8.49
N VAL A 227 3.08 7.29 -8.23
CA VAL A 227 3.07 6.52 -6.99
C VAL A 227 4.36 6.78 -6.25
N VAL A 228 4.27 7.29 -5.03
CA VAL A 228 5.42 7.59 -4.17
C VAL A 228 5.36 6.69 -2.94
N GLU A 229 6.37 5.85 -2.74
CA GLU A 229 6.45 5.01 -1.55
C GLU A 229 7.20 5.73 -0.42
N SER A 230 6.62 5.85 0.79
CA SER A 230 7.38 6.24 1.98
C SER A 230 8.28 5.11 2.49
N ARG A 231 7.90 3.84 2.23
CA ARG A 231 8.53 2.61 2.74
C ARG A 231 8.54 2.47 4.27
N ARG A 232 7.80 3.34 4.95
CA ARG A 232 7.63 3.37 6.40
C ARG A 232 6.19 3.68 6.72
N GLU A 233 5.70 3.05 7.77
CA GLU A 233 4.43 3.43 8.36
C GLU A 233 4.67 4.43 9.48
N HIS A 234 4.12 5.63 9.38
CA HIS A 234 4.35 6.67 10.39
C HIS A 234 3.26 6.67 11.46
N VAL A 235 3.62 6.96 12.70
CA VAL A 235 2.68 7.18 13.81
C VAL A 235 3.10 8.41 14.61
N LEU A 236 2.14 9.15 15.15
CA LEU A 236 2.42 10.40 15.86
C LEU A 236 3.33 10.17 17.08
N PRO A 237 4.23 11.13 17.40
CA PRO A 237 5.01 11.11 18.63
C PRO A 237 4.22 11.06 19.95
N SER A 238 2.91 11.35 19.92
CA SER A 238 2.03 11.20 21.07
C SER A 238 1.81 9.74 21.50
N VAL A 239 2.08 8.77 20.62
CA VAL A 239 2.08 7.35 20.98
C VAL A 239 3.40 7.00 21.65
N ALA A 240 3.34 6.42 22.86
CA ALA A 240 4.53 6.09 23.65
C ALA A 240 5.50 5.15 22.91
N GLU A 241 6.82 5.42 22.97
CA GLU A 241 7.83 4.58 22.27
C GLU A 241 7.73 3.12 22.70
N THR A 242 7.52 2.87 23.99
CA THR A 242 7.47 1.53 24.54
C THR A 242 6.35 0.72 23.87
N ALA A 243 5.19 1.33 23.67
CA ALA A 243 4.07 0.69 22.97
C ALA A 243 4.38 0.49 21.48
N VAL A 244 4.98 1.48 20.81
CA VAL A 244 5.38 1.34 19.39
C VAL A 244 6.43 0.25 19.22
N ALA A 245 7.44 0.19 20.08
CA ALA A 245 8.50 -0.80 20.06
C ALA A 245 7.97 -2.22 20.36
N GLU A 246 7.01 -2.34 21.27
CA GLU A 246 6.32 -3.60 21.57
C GLU A 246 5.59 -4.13 20.34
N VAL A 247 4.78 -3.29 19.67
CA VAL A 247 4.08 -3.68 18.43
C VAL A 247 5.06 -3.97 17.29
N ARG A 248 6.07 -3.10 17.10
CA ARG A 248 7.11 -3.25 16.06
C ARG A 248 7.83 -4.59 16.17
N THR A 249 8.25 -4.94 17.38
CA THR A 249 9.00 -6.18 17.66
C THR A 249 8.06 -7.39 17.64
N GLY A 250 6.95 -7.30 18.38
CA GLY A 250 6.03 -8.41 18.58
C GLY A 250 5.31 -8.84 17.31
N LEU A 251 5.11 -7.94 16.34
CA LEU A 251 4.42 -8.24 15.07
C LEU A 251 5.36 -8.18 13.85
N GLY A 252 6.67 -8.01 14.04
CA GLY A 252 7.64 -7.92 12.94
C GLY A 252 7.45 -6.70 12.03
N LEU A 253 6.79 -5.65 12.51
CA LEU A 253 6.43 -4.46 11.75
C LEU A 253 7.57 -3.42 11.75
N THR A 254 8.76 -3.83 11.30
CA THR A 254 10.02 -3.09 11.54
C THR A 254 10.07 -1.67 10.94
N ASP A 255 9.26 -1.39 9.93
CA ASP A 255 9.15 -0.09 9.27
C ASP A 255 8.13 0.86 9.94
N LEU A 256 7.47 0.43 11.02
CA LEU A 256 6.62 1.29 11.85
C LEU A 256 7.50 2.31 12.59
N ALA A 257 7.42 3.59 12.22
CA ALA A 257 8.26 4.67 12.72
C ALA A 257 7.42 5.72 13.45
N ARG A 258 7.92 6.18 14.59
CA ARG A 258 7.31 7.30 15.31
C ARG A 258 7.88 8.61 14.79
N ALA A 259 7.14 9.30 13.93
CA ALA A 259 7.57 10.55 13.30
C ALA A 259 6.38 11.32 12.74
N ASP A 260 6.47 12.64 12.81
CA ASP A 260 5.55 13.62 12.22
C ASP A 260 6.28 14.74 11.45
N GLY A 261 7.61 14.67 11.37
CA GLY A 261 8.48 15.60 10.64
C GLY A 261 8.89 15.11 9.24
N PRO A 262 9.81 15.83 8.56
CA PRO A 262 10.24 15.46 7.22
C PRO A 262 10.91 14.08 7.17
N ASP A 263 10.58 13.27 6.15
CA ASP A 263 11.22 11.98 5.90
C ASP A 263 12.24 12.10 4.75
N PRO A 264 13.54 11.84 4.98
CA PRO A 264 14.58 11.95 3.96
C PRO A 264 14.32 11.13 2.69
N ALA A 265 13.68 9.97 2.83
CA ALA A 265 13.38 9.11 1.69
C ALA A 265 12.23 9.66 0.86
N LEU A 266 11.27 10.37 1.46
CA LEU A 266 10.25 11.11 0.72
C LEU A 266 10.83 12.35 0.06
N ILE A 267 11.65 13.13 0.79
CA ILE A 267 12.34 14.30 0.23
C ILE A 267 13.12 13.89 -1.02
N SER A 268 13.97 12.87 -0.94
CA SER A 268 14.74 12.38 -2.10
C SER A 268 13.84 12.02 -3.28
N ARG A 269 12.67 11.41 -3.06
CA ARG A 269 11.72 11.10 -4.14
C ARG A 269 11.09 12.34 -4.74
N PHE A 270 10.68 13.30 -3.91
CA PHE A 270 10.15 14.58 -4.38
C PHE A 270 11.21 15.38 -5.13
N GLU A 271 12.48 15.34 -4.74
CA GLU A 271 13.53 16.10 -5.41
C GLU A 271 14.04 15.43 -6.69
N GLN A 272 14.06 14.10 -6.75
CA GLN A 272 14.79 13.37 -7.80
C GLN A 272 13.89 12.54 -8.73
N ILE A 273 12.79 11.99 -8.23
CA ILE A 273 11.97 11.03 -8.99
C ILE A 273 10.72 11.69 -9.56
N VAL A 274 9.95 12.35 -8.71
CA VAL A 274 8.68 12.98 -9.11
C VAL A 274 8.88 14.03 -10.22
N PRO A 275 9.90 14.92 -10.18
CA PRO A 275 10.20 15.87 -11.25
C PRO A 275 10.38 15.24 -12.62
N VAL A 276 11.14 14.14 -12.66
CA VAL A 276 11.45 13.39 -13.90
C VAL A 276 10.19 12.72 -14.45
N MET A 277 9.30 12.26 -13.57
CA MET A 277 8.06 11.58 -13.96
C MET A 277 6.92 12.54 -14.30
N ALA A 278 6.75 13.65 -13.58
CA ALA A 278 5.54 14.46 -13.65
C ALA A 278 5.32 15.04 -15.05
N VAL A 279 6.37 15.63 -15.66
CA VAL A 279 6.27 16.27 -16.98
C VAL A 279 5.74 15.33 -18.08
N PRO A 280 6.34 14.13 -18.32
CA PRO A 280 5.82 13.22 -19.34
C PRO A 280 4.45 12.62 -18.99
N LEU A 281 4.06 12.58 -17.71
CA LEU A 281 2.75 12.05 -17.30
C LEU A 281 1.59 13.04 -17.50
N VAL A 282 1.82 14.36 -17.62
CA VAL A 282 0.76 15.35 -17.84
C VAL A 282 -0.10 15.00 -19.07
N ALA A 283 0.55 14.84 -20.23
CA ALA A 283 -0.16 14.56 -21.48
C ALA A 283 -0.88 13.20 -21.42
N ARG A 284 -0.32 12.26 -20.69
CA ARG A 284 -0.88 10.92 -20.51
C ARG A 284 -2.11 10.96 -19.60
N TRP A 285 -2.04 11.63 -18.47
CA TRP A 285 -3.18 11.84 -17.57
C TRP A 285 -4.34 12.52 -18.30
N ARG A 286 -4.04 13.60 -19.03
CA ARG A 286 -5.05 14.31 -19.82
C ARG A 286 -5.76 13.37 -20.78
N ARG A 287 -5.04 12.53 -21.52
CA ARG A 287 -5.66 11.53 -22.41
C ARG A 287 -6.52 10.55 -21.62
N THR A 288 -6.02 9.96 -20.53
CA THR A 288 -6.78 9.05 -19.66
C THR A 288 -8.09 9.67 -19.19
N ALA A 289 -8.04 10.91 -18.69
CA ALA A 289 -9.21 11.62 -18.18
C ALA A 289 -10.25 11.94 -19.26
N MET A 290 -9.86 11.98 -20.55
CA MET A 290 -10.77 12.22 -21.67
C MET A 290 -11.30 10.92 -22.32
N THR A 291 -10.90 9.74 -21.84
CA THR A 291 -11.43 8.44 -22.32
C THR A 291 -12.70 8.03 -21.56
N THR A 292 -13.20 6.81 -21.82
CA THR A 292 -14.26 6.18 -21.04
C THR A 292 -13.75 5.48 -19.77
N ILE A 293 -12.43 5.37 -19.56
CA ILE A 293 -11.83 4.78 -18.34
C ILE A 293 -12.42 5.39 -17.05
N PRO A 294 -12.61 6.71 -16.92
CA PRO A 294 -13.10 7.29 -15.67
C PRO A 294 -14.49 6.81 -15.26
N LEU A 295 -15.33 6.38 -16.21
CA LEU A 295 -16.63 5.77 -15.89
C LEU A 295 -16.46 4.48 -15.07
N ARG A 296 -15.36 3.75 -15.28
CA ARG A 296 -15.03 2.53 -14.53
C ARG A 296 -14.45 2.80 -13.13
N PHE A 297 -14.01 4.03 -12.84
CA PHE A 297 -13.55 4.36 -11.49
C PHE A 297 -14.71 4.35 -10.48
N ASP A 298 -15.89 4.82 -10.89
CA ASP A 298 -17.10 4.73 -10.07
C ASP A 298 -17.51 3.26 -9.86
N ASP A 299 -17.44 2.41 -10.90
CA ASP A 299 -17.70 0.97 -10.79
C ASP A 299 -16.78 0.29 -9.75
N LEU A 300 -15.49 0.64 -9.74
CA LEU A 300 -14.52 0.13 -8.74
C LEU A 300 -14.81 0.61 -7.31
N LEU A 301 -15.32 1.82 -7.17
CA LEU A 301 -15.75 2.37 -5.88
C LEU A 301 -17.08 1.76 -5.42
N ALA A 302 -17.96 1.36 -6.33
CA ALA A 302 -19.20 0.67 -5.97
C ALA A 302 -18.96 -0.82 -5.63
N GLU A 303 -17.97 -1.46 -6.26
CA GLU A 303 -17.73 -2.89 -6.12
C GLU A 303 -17.09 -3.27 -4.76
N ASN A 304 -17.73 -4.22 -4.07
CA ASN A 304 -17.35 -4.66 -2.73
C ASN A 304 -16.51 -5.95 -2.73
N SER A 305 -16.59 -6.75 -3.80
CA SER A 305 -15.84 -8.00 -3.94
C SER A 305 -14.50 -7.80 -4.67
N LEU A 306 -13.49 -8.57 -4.28
CA LEU A 306 -12.19 -8.56 -4.96
C LEU A 306 -12.31 -9.07 -6.41
N THR A 307 -13.09 -10.13 -6.62
CA THR A 307 -13.34 -10.72 -7.95
C THR A 307 -14.01 -9.71 -8.89
N GLY A 308 -15.00 -8.96 -8.40
CA GLY A 308 -15.62 -7.89 -9.17
C GLY A 308 -14.62 -6.79 -9.52
N ARG A 309 -13.81 -6.32 -8.56
CA ARG A 309 -12.80 -5.28 -8.84
C ARG A 309 -11.77 -5.72 -9.88
N ARG A 310 -11.32 -6.98 -9.81
CA ARG A 310 -10.42 -7.58 -10.81
C ARG A 310 -11.07 -7.64 -12.20
N ARG A 311 -12.38 -7.85 -12.28
CA ARG A 311 -13.12 -7.78 -13.55
C ARG A 311 -13.11 -6.35 -14.10
N VAL A 312 -13.49 -5.36 -13.30
CA VAL A 312 -13.50 -3.95 -13.73
C VAL A 312 -12.10 -3.47 -14.13
N LEU A 313 -11.05 -3.93 -13.43
CA LEU A 313 -9.66 -3.67 -13.81
C LEU A 313 -9.28 -4.20 -15.19
N ARG A 314 -9.74 -5.41 -15.54
CA ARG A 314 -9.52 -5.96 -16.89
C ARG A 314 -10.19 -5.10 -17.95
N ASP A 315 -11.39 -4.60 -17.67
CA ASP A 315 -12.09 -3.69 -18.59
C ASP A 315 -11.32 -2.37 -18.77
N ILE A 316 -10.80 -1.77 -17.67
CA ILE A 316 -9.96 -0.57 -17.74
C ILE A 316 -8.74 -0.81 -18.62
N ARG A 317 -8.06 -1.95 -18.42
CA ARG A 317 -6.90 -2.32 -19.22
C ARG A 317 -7.25 -2.44 -20.70
N GLN A 318 -8.35 -3.12 -21.01
CA GLN A 318 -8.83 -3.26 -22.39
C GLN A 318 -9.13 -1.91 -23.04
N ILE A 319 -9.81 -1.00 -22.33
CA ILE A 319 -10.08 0.36 -22.82
C ILE A 319 -8.75 1.13 -23.02
N ALA A 320 -7.79 0.98 -22.11
CA ALA A 320 -6.50 1.65 -22.21
C ALA A 320 -5.68 1.17 -23.41
N GLU A 321 -5.71 -0.13 -23.71
CA GLU A 321 -5.10 -0.72 -24.91
C GLU A 321 -5.79 -0.20 -26.19
N GLN A 322 -7.13 -0.20 -26.23
CA GLN A 322 -7.91 0.32 -27.36
C GLN A 322 -7.70 1.83 -27.59
N SER A 323 -7.45 2.59 -26.53
CA SER A 323 -7.21 4.04 -26.59
C SER A 323 -5.75 4.40 -26.89
N GLY A 324 -4.87 3.41 -27.11
CA GLY A 324 -3.44 3.62 -27.35
C GLY A 324 -2.70 4.25 -26.15
N LEU A 325 -3.26 4.14 -24.94
CA LEU A 325 -2.57 4.54 -23.72
C LEU A 325 -1.50 3.51 -23.34
N VAL A 326 -1.74 2.25 -23.66
CA VAL A 326 -0.88 1.14 -23.29
C VAL A 326 -0.53 0.32 -24.53
N ALA A 327 0.70 -0.18 -24.61
CA ALA A 327 1.09 -1.10 -25.68
C ALA A 327 0.25 -2.40 -25.59
N ALA A 328 0.03 -3.07 -26.73
CA ALA A 328 -0.62 -4.38 -26.75
C ALA A 328 0.19 -5.33 -25.84
N ARG A 329 -0.46 -5.87 -24.77
CA ARG A 329 0.15 -6.52 -23.60
C ARG A 329 0.73 -5.54 -22.58
N GLY A 330 -0.14 -4.67 -22.05
CA GLY A 330 0.21 -3.71 -21.01
C GLY A 330 1.01 -4.25 -19.82
N SER A 331 1.75 -3.35 -19.18
CA SER A 331 2.77 -3.67 -18.19
C SER A 331 2.22 -4.01 -16.79
N TRP A 332 0.89 -3.99 -16.61
CA TRP A 332 0.19 -4.23 -15.34
C TRP A 332 -1.10 -5.02 -15.51
#